data_AF-D7GRK9-F1
#
_entry.id   AF-D7GRK9-F1
#
_cell.length_a   1.000
_cell.length_b   1.000
_cell.length_c   1.000
_cell.angle_alpha   90.00
_cell.angle_beta   90.00
_cell.angle_gamma   90.00
#
_symmetry.space_group_name_H-M   'P 1'
#
loop_
_entity.id
_entity.type
_entity.pdbx_description
1 polymer ?
#
loop_
_entity_poly.entity_id
_entity_poly.type
_entity_poly.pdbx_seq_one_letter_code
_entity_poly.pdbx_strand_id
1 'polypeptide(L)'
;MTNENMTTATTGTTEPKKTYRTFEIMQYEYNPKTGEDLHFNRAVIMKALAHKTIKQWIYVRHDRDKNDDGTPKAPHWHVYIYCNPAKSLDDISKWFGGVPTNMIELKVGKHSFLDCAEYFTHEKQPTKALYDDTKLYSNMPWRQMLNERDEKRAKYGDEDIQFRDLQRVDVLNFGKTLKQCKIDDPVLYVKEMQILKKCRLEYLYTQPVPKSRMNIYVTGQGGVGKGHTCKALARALYPELDDDEDIFFTIGAKNATFEGYDGQPVIIWDDRRDYSLLEELGGRENVFNVFDTIPQNLRQNIKYGSVKLLNAINIVNSVQPYTEFLDGLSGEYKAKDGTVYKSEDDQKQQSYRRFPFCIEVKNFSYVFYENQGFVNHDKKDYLHITSSVRRGNADEVHAYFTDRKKIREMEAKLFAYPIQTIKENMTYNRAKDFDENWFEHFGDDLTGIYYEL
;
A
#
# COMPACT_ATOMS: atom_id res chain seq x y z
N MET A 1 -39.65 0.16 90.69
CA MET A 1 -39.82 1.34 89.81
C MET A 1 -38.75 1.28 88.75
N THR A 2 -39.06 0.72 87.60
CA THR A 2 -38.17 0.62 86.44
C THR A 2 -38.99 1.09 85.25
N ASN A 3 -38.77 2.34 84.85
CA ASN A 3 -39.39 2.88 83.65
C ASN A 3 -38.47 2.68 82.45
N GLU A 4 -39.13 2.22 81.41
CA GLU A 4 -38.72 2.13 80.01
C GLU A 4 -38.08 3.43 79.50
N ASN A 5 -37.11 3.28 78.60
CA ASN A 5 -36.88 4.25 77.54
C ASN A 5 -36.54 3.49 76.25
N MET A 6 -37.56 3.45 75.39
CA MET A 6 -37.53 2.93 74.02
C MET A 6 -36.77 3.88 73.07
N THR A 7 -35.84 3.27 72.33
CA THR A 7 -35.46 3.49 70.92
C THR A 7 -36.02 4.68 70.13
N THR A 8 -35.15 5.34 69.36
CA THR A 8 -35.21 5.32 67.87
C THR A 8 -33.85 5.75 67.29
N ALA A 9 -33.10 4.81 66.71
CA ALA A 9 -31.97 5.09 65.84
C ALA A 9 -32.42 4.85 64.39
N THR A 10 -32.59 5.93 63.63
CA THR A 10 -32.99 5.89 62.23
C THR A 10 -31.78 5.51 61.37
N THR A 11 -31.64 4.23 61.02
CA THR A 11 -30.66 3.78 60.03
C THR A 11 -31.16 4.11 58.62
N GLY A 12 -30.79 5.28 58.10
CA GLY A 12 -30.98 5.61 56.69
C GLY A 12 -29.94 4.89 55.83
N THR A 13 -30.34 3.83 55.14
CA THR A 13 -29.57 3.23 54.05
C THR A 13 -29.65 4.14 52.82
N THR A 14 -28.61 4.93 52.55
CA THR A 14 -28.47 5.69 51.31
C THR A 14 -27.93 4.78 50.20
N GLU A 15 -28.70 4.62 49.12
CA GLU A 15 -28.23 3.94 47.92
C GLU A 15 -26.92 4.59 47.39
N PRO A 16 -25.98 3.79 46.85
CA PRO A 16 -24.76 4.32 46.27
C PRO A 16 -25.09 5.27 45.11
N LYS A 17 -24.56 6.50 45.16
CA LYS A 17 -24.77 7.50 44.11
C LYS A 17 -24.29 6.98 42.76
N LYS A 18 -25.17 7.01 41.75
CA LYS A 18 -24.79 6.69 40.36
C LYS A 18 -23.73 7.68 39.87
N THR A 19 -22.67 7.16 39.27
CA THR A 19 -21.57 7.96 38.72
C THR A 19 -21.33 7.66 37.25
N TYR A 20 -20.97 8.69 36.48
CA TYR A 20 -20.75 8.63 35.04
C TYR A 20 -19.43 9.32 34.68
N ARG A 21 -18.92 9.04 33.48
CA ARG A 21 -17.66 9.63 33.00
C ARG A 21 -17.88 10.80 32.05
N THR A 22 -18.97 10.84 31.31
CA THR A 22 -19.18 11.72 30.17
C THR A 22 -20.46 12.53 30.35
N PHE A 23 -20.35 13.85 30.21
CA PHE A 23 -21.44 14.79 30.43
C PHE A 23 -21.43 15.89 29.36
N GLU A 24 -22.60 16.27 28.87
CA GLU A 24 -22.81 17.53 28.17
C GLU A 24 -23.65 18.45 29.06
N ILE A 25 -23.16 19.64 29.33
CA ILE A 25 -23.84 20.69 30.08
C ILE A 25 -24.29 21.74 29.07
N MET A 26 -25.59 22.05 29.05
CA MET A 26 -26.15 23.14 28.26
C MET A 26 -26.87 24.11 29.19
N GLN A 27 -26.45 25.37 29.22
CA GLN A 27 -27.09 26.36 30.08
C GLN A 27 -27.04 27.77 29.48
N TYR A 28 -28.13 28.51 29.67
CA TYR A 28 -28.27 29.90 29.23
C TYR A 28 -27.49 30.87 30.12
N GLU A 29 -27.07 32.01 29.56
CA GLU A 29 -26.50 33.10 30.35
C GLU A 29 -27.58 33.79 31.20
N TYR A 30 -28.77 33.98 30.61
CA TYR A 30 -29.94 34.57 31.24
C TYR A 30 -31.14 33.65 31.04
N ASN A 31 -32.02 33.59 32.03
CA ASN A 31 -33.26 32.83 31.93
C ASN A 31 -34.11 33.41 30.78
N PRO A 32 -34.45 32.62 29.73
CA PRO A 32 -35.16 33.15 28.56
C PRO A 32 -36.57 33.67 28.87
N LYS A 33 -37.20 33.25 29.98
CA LYS A 33 -38.55 33.66 30.38
C LYS A 33 -38.54 34.84 31.35
N THR A 34 -37.63 34.84 32.32
CA THR A 34 -37.62 35.83 33.41
C THR A 34 -36.56 36.92 33.24
N GLY A 35 -35.59 36.73 32.36
CA GLY A 35 -34.44 37.64 32.17
C GLY A 35 -33.42 37.61 33.30
N GLU A 36 -33.59 36.73 34.30
CA GLU A 36 -32.69 36.58 35.43
C GLU A 36 -31.30 36.10 34.97
N ASP A 37 -30.24 36.71 35.49
CA ASP A 37 -28.86 36.26 35.25
C ASP A 37 -28.64 34.90 35.93
N LEU A 38 -28.35 33.87 35.14
CA LEU A 38 -28.08 32.52 35.64
C LEU A 38 -26.62 32.35 36.07
N HIS A 39 -25.82 33.41 35.94
CA HIS A 39 -24.41 33.49 36.24
C HIS A 39 -23.56 32.42 35.53
N PHE A 40 -24.09 31.81 34.46
CA PHE A 40 -23.40 30.79 33.70
C PHE A 40 -22.59 31.42 32.57
N ASN A 41 -21.32 31.69 32.86
CA ASN A 41 -20.40 32.37 31.95
C ASN A 41 -19.05 31.67 31.89
N ARG A 42 -18.17 32.17 31.02
CA ARG A 42 -16.84 31.61 30.79
C ARG A 42 -16.01 31.46 32.07
N ALA A 43 -16.09 32.37 33.04
CA ALA A 43 -15.31 32.29 34.27
C ALA A 43 -15.74 31.10 35.13
N VAL A 44 -17.04 30.85 35.24
CA VAL A 44 -17.60 29.67 35.93
C VAL A 44 -17.18 28.38 35.23
N ILE A 45 -17.29 28.33 33.89
CA ILE A 45 -16.88 27.18 33.09
C ILE A 45 -15.39 26.89 33.31
N MET A 46 -14.50 27.88 33.17
CA MET A 46 -13.06 27.68 33.36
C MET A 46 -12.70 27.23 34.78
N LYS A 47 -13.38 27.78 35.79
CA LYS A 47 -13.20 27.35 37.20
C LYS A 47 -13.59 25.89 37.38
N ALA A 48 -14.72 25.46 36.79
CA ALA A 48 -15.16 24.07 36.83
C ALA A 48 -14.17 23.15 36.11
N LEU A 49 -13.74 23.52 34.89
CA LEU A 49 -12.82 22.76 34.06
C LEU A 49 -11.42 22.58 34.66
N ALA A 50 -11.03 23.42 35.62
CA ALA A 50 -9.79 23.27 36.38
C ALA A 50 -9.81 22.07 37.37
N HIS A 51 -10.95 21.41 37.57
CA HIS A 51 -11.01 20.20 38.40
C HIS A 51 -10.13 19.09 37.83
N LYS A 52 -9.16 18.62 38.64
CA LYS A 52 -8.18 17.58 38.26
C LYS A 52 -8.75 16.28 37.71
N THR A 53 -10.03 15.98 37.96
CA THR A 53 -10.70 14.78 37.49
C THR A 53 -11.25 14.93 36.07
N ILE A 54 -11.45 16.15 35.60
CA ILE A 54 -11.81 16.42 34.20
C ILE A 54 -10.54 16.25 33.37
N LYS A 55 -10.56 15.33 32.42
CA LYS A 55 -9.39 14.99 31.58
C LYS A 55 -9.55 15.44 30.13
N GLN A 56 -10.77 15.54 29.64
CA GLN A 56 -11.07 16.05 28.31
C GLN A 56 -12.27 16.98 28.40
N TRP A 57 -12.24 18.09 27.67
CA TRP A 57 -13.34 19.03 27.61
C TRP A 57 -13.34 19.82 26.31
N ILE A 58 -14.52 20.25 25.91
CA ILE A 58 -14.71 21.21 24.82
C ILE A 58 -15.93 22.06 25.14
N TYR A 59 -15.88 23.36 24.85
CA TYR A 59 -17.02 24.25 25.04
C TYR A 59 -17.14 25.31 23.96
N VAL A 60 -18.36 25.80 23.76
CA VAL A 60 -18.70 26.87 22.81
C VAL A 60 -19.82 27.73 23.38
N ARG A 61 -19.86 28.99 22.98
CA ARG A 61 -21.01 29.88 23.18
C ARG A 61 -21.83 29.93 21.91
N HIS A 62 -23.11 29.60 22.01
CA HIS A 62 -24.09 29.74 20.95
C HIS A 62 -24.94 30.99 21.18
N ASP A 63 -24.88 31.93 20.25
CA ASP A 63 -25.52 33.25 20.34
C ASP A 63 -26.24 33.69 19.05
N ARG A 64 -26.24 32.83 18.02
CA ARG A 64 -26.89 33.07 16.71
C ARG A 64 -27.92 32.02 16.36
N ASP A 65 -28.23 31.12 17.28
CA ASP A 65 -29.21 30.06 17.12
C ASP A 65 -30.63 30.61 17.00
N LYS A 66 -31.51 29.84 16.35
CA LYS A 66 -32.94 30.15 16.22
C LYS A 66 -33.76 29.01 16.80
N ASN A 67 -34.91 29.37 17.36
CA ASN A 67 -35.96 28.41 17.74
C ASN A 67 -36.65 27.88 16.47
N ASP A 68 -37.46 26.83 16.63
CA ASP A 68 -38.18 26.18 15.51
C ASP A 68 -39.15 27.14 14.78
N ASP A 69 -39.62 28.18 15.48
CA ASP A 69 -40.46 29.25 14.94
C ASP A 69 -39.67 30.37 14.22
N GLY A 70 -38.34 30.22 14.13
CA GLY A 70 -37.43 31.18 13.48
C GLY A 70 -36.99 32.36 14.35
N THR A 71 -37.49 32.46 15.59
CA THR A 71 -37.09 33.54 16.53
C THR A 71 -35.67 33.31 17.08
N PRO A 72 -34.91 34.37 17.42
CA PRO A 72 -33.59 34.20 18.02
C PRO A 72 -33.65 33.46 19.35
N LYS A 73 -32.81 32.44 19.51
CA LYS A 73 -32.63 31.72 20.76
C LYS A 73 -31.68 32.50 21.67
N ALA A 74 -31.97 32.54 22.97
CA ALA A 74 -31.13 33.23 23.94
C ALA A 74 -29.69 32.65 23.97
N PRO A 75 -28.66 33.48 24.21
CA PRO A 75 -27.29 33.00 24.31
C PRO A 75 -27.12 31.92 25.38
N HIS A 76 -26.45 30.84 24.99
CA HIS A 76 -26.21 29.68 25.85
C HIS A 76 -24.86 29.05 25.57
N TRP A 77 -24.41 28.26 26.52
CA TRP A 77 -23.13 27.57 26.47
C TRP A 77 -23.37 26.08 26.38
N HIS A 78 -22.63 25.43 25.49
CA HIS A 78 -22.48 23.98 25.46
C HIS A 78 -21.10 23.62 26.01
N VAL A 79 -21.04 22.68 26.94
CA VAL A 79 -19.79 22.20 27.55
C VAL A 79 -19.82 20.68 27.62
N TYR A 80 -18.93 20.02 26.89
CA TYR A 80 -18.68 18.59 27.06
C TYR A 80 -17.51 18.37 28.01
N ILE A 81 -17.63 17.37 28.90
CA ILE A 81 -16.54 16.91 29.76
C ILE A 81 -16.45 15.39 29.84
N TYR A 82 -15.21 14.90 29.98
CA TYR A 82 -14.89 13.54 30.41
C TYR A 82 -14.15 13.57 31.74
N CYS A 83 -14.63 12.78 32.71
CA CYS A 83 -14.09 12.63 34.05
C CYS A 83 -13.44 11.25 34.28
N ASN A 84 -12.27 11.24 34.93
CA ASN A 84 -11.64 10.06 35.48
C ASN A 84 -11.06 10.35 36.88
N PRO A 85 -11.55 9.72 37.97
CA PRO A 85 -12.64 8.73 38.01
C PRO A 85 -14.02 9.34 37.72
N ALA A 86 -15.03 8.48 37.55
CA ALA A 86 -16.43 8.85 37.31
C ALA A 86 -17.02 9.74 38.45
N LYS A 87 -18.02 10.56 38.12
CA LYS A 87 -18.62 11.57 39.01
C LYS A 87 -20.14 11.51 39.01
N SER A 88 -20.77 12.00 40.07
CA SER A 88 -22.24 12.09 40.14
C SER A 88 -22.76 13.36 39.46
N LEU A 89 -24.02 13.36 39.02
CA LEU A 89 -24.66 14.56 38.46
C LEU A 89 -24.64 15.74 39.44
N ASP A 90 -24.82 15.49 40.73
CA ASP A 90 -24.74 16.52 41.78
C ASP A 90 -23.37 17.18 41.84
N ASP A 91 -22.29 16.40 41.69
CA ASP A 91 -20.93 16.95 41.71
C ASP A 91 -20.71 17.87 40.52
N ILE A 92 -21.13 17.44 39.32
CA ILE A 92 -21.03 18.24 38.10
C ILE A 92 -21.89 19.50 38.23
N SER A 93 -23.14 19.39 38.67
CA SER A 93 -24.03 20.53 38.94
C SER A 93 -23.35 21.58 39.83
N LYS A 94 -22.77 21.16 40.96
CA LYS A 94 -22.07 22.06 41.89
C LYS A 94 -20.83 22.72 41.28
N TRP A 95 -20.03 21.98 40.52
CA TRP A 95 -18.83 22.53 39.90
C TRP A 95 -19.16 23.60 38.87
N PHE A 96 -20.24 23.42 38.14
CA PHE A 96 -20.73 24.33 37.12
C PHE A 96 -21.66 25.42 37.65
N GLY A 97 -21.56 25.77 38.95
CA GLY A 97 -22.29 26.90 39.52
C GLY A 97 -23.73 26.60 39.92
N GLY A 98 -24.08 25.33 40.14
CA GLY A 98 -25.43 24.91 40.54
C GLY A 98 -26.38 24.70 39.36
N VAL A 99 -25.85 24.39 38.17
CA VAL A 99 -26.68 24.10 36.98
C VAL A 99 -27.67 22.96 37.30
N PRO A 100 -28.97 23.14 37.05
CA PRO A 100 -29.97 22.10 37.27
C PRO A 100 -29.60 20.79 36.58
N THR A 101 -29.79 19.66 37.25
CA THR A 101 -29.34 18.35 36.72
C THR A 101 -30.05 17.93 35.43
N ASN A 102 -31.24 18.46 35.15
CA ASN A 102 -31.95 18.26 33.89
C ASN A 102 -31.31 19.00 32.68
N MET A 103 -30.39 19.92 32.95
CA MET A 103 -29.57 20.61 31.95
C MET A 103 -28.20 19.93 31.74
N ILE A 104 -27.99 18.76 32.37
CA ILE A 104 -26.79 17.94 32.25
C ILE A 104 -27.20 16.61 31.61
N GLU A 105 -26.81 16.42 30.35
CA GLU A 105 -27.06 15.20 29.60
C GLU A 105 -25.90 14.21 29.77
N LEU A 106 -26.23 12.92 29.93
CA LEU A 106 -25.25 11.85 29.96
C LEU A 106 -24.97 11.38 28.53
N LYS A 107 -23.76 11.62 28.02
CA LYS A 107 -23.38 11.12 26.70
C LYS A 107 -22.90 9.69 26.78
N VAL A 108 -23.46 8.81 25.95
CA VAL A 108 -23.08 7.41 25.85
C VAL A 108 -22.24 7.21 24.59
N GLY A 109 -21.19 6.40 24.69
CA GLY A 109 -20.35 6.05 23.54
C GLY A 109 -18.94 6.63 23.58
N LYS A 110 -18.00 5.85 23.03
CA LYS A 110 -16.56 6.13 23.00
C LYS A 110 -16.20 7.40 22.20
N HIS A 111 -17.06 7.77 21.25
CA HIS A 111 -16.85 8.89 20.32
C HIS A 111 -17.58 10.18 20.71
N SER A 112 -18.28 10.17 21.85
CA SER A 112 -19.12 11.29 22.28
C SER A 112 -18.40 12.65 22.33
N PHE A 113 -17.10 12.68 22.58
CA PHE A 113 -16.29 13.91 22.52
C PHE A 113 -16.30 14.53 21.11
N LEU A 114 -16.01 13.74 20.08
CA LEU A 114 -15.96 14.21 18.69
C LEU A 114 -17.36 14.47 18.14
N ASP A 115 -18.35 13.67 18.55
CA ASP A 115 -19.75 13.93 18.17
C ASP A 115 -20.23 15.28 18.71
N CYS A 116 -19.87 15.62 19.95
CA CYS A 116 -20.17 16.95 20.52
C CYS A 116 -19.37 18.05 19.81
N ALA A 117 -18.08 17.83 19.54
CA ALA A 117 -17.25 18.82 18.85
C ALA A 117 -17.79 19.17 17.45
N GLU A 118 -18.19 18.16 16.68
CA GLU A 118 -18.81 18.31 15.36
C GLU A 118 -20.19 18.97 15.43
N TYR A 119 -20.98 18.65 16.45
CA TYR A 119 -22.29 19.28 16.65
C TYR A 119 -22.16 20.74 17.10
N PHE A 120 -21.17 21.09 17.92
CA PHE A 120 -20.97 22.45 18.45
C PHE A 120 -20.66 23.50 17.39
N THR A 121 -20.12 23.12 16.22
CA THR A 121 -19.93 24.05 15.10
C THR A 121 -21.18 24.20 14.22
N HIS A 122 -22.12 23.25 14.31
CA HIS A 122 -23.22 23.07 13.37
C HIS A 122 -22.81 22.86 11.90
N GLU A 123 -21.57 22.46 11.63
CA GLU A 123 -21.02 22.32 10.27
C GLU A 123 -21.81 21.35 9.39
N LYS A 124 -22.36 20.28 9.99
CA LYS A 124 -23.19 19.28 9.29
C LYS A 124 -24.70 19.49 9.50
N GLN A 125 -25.13 20.65 10.02
CA GLN A 125 -26.55 20.99 10.25
C GLN A 125 -26.96 22.25 9.48
N PRO A 126 -27.34 22.12 8.20
CA PRO A 126 -27.56 23.27 7.30
C PRO A 126 -28.70 24.20 7.74
N THR A 127 -29.61 23.74 8.61
CA THR A 127 -30.71 24.53 9.15
C THR A 127 -30.34 25.36 10.37
N LYS A 128 -29.13 25.19 10.91
CA LYS A 128 -28.64 25.88 12.12
C LYS A 128 -27.56 26.91 11.80
N ALA A 129 -27.34 27.83 12.73
CA ALA A 129 -26.28 28.83 12.59
C ALA A 129 -24.90 28.17 12.69
N LEU A 130 -24.07 28.35 11.65
CA LEU A 130 -22.69 27.87 11.59
C LEU A 130 -21.78 28.69 12.51
N TYR A 131 -21.02 28.02 13.38
CA TYR A 131 -20.01 28.63 14.24
C TYR A 131 -18.60 28.34 13.74
N ASP A 132 -17.76 29.37 13.82
CA ASP A 132 -16.35 29.30 13.45
C ASP A 132 -15.53 28.56 14.52
N ASP A 133 -14.52 27.82 14.06
CA ASP A 133 -13.62 27.02 14.91
C ASP A 133 -12.96 27.81 16.03
N THR A 134 -12.65 29.08 15.78
CA THR A 134 -12.01 29.96 16.79
C THR A 134 -12.90 30.24 17.99
N LYS A 135 -14.20 29.88 17.91
CA LYS A 135 -15.17 30.01 19.00
C LYS A 135 -15.29 28.73 19.84
N LEU A 136 -14.70 27.62 19.41
CA LEU A 136 -14.63 26.37 20.16
C LEU A 136 -13.32 26.29 20.95
N TYR A 137 -13.44 26.03 22.24
CA TYR A 137 -12.30 25.93 23.15
C TYR A 137 -12.20 24.51 23.69
N SER A 138 -11.04 23.87 23.57
CA SER A 138 -10.81 22.50 24.04
C SER A 138 -9.39 22.33 24.57
N ASN A 139 -9.18 21.34 25.45
CA ASN A 139 -7.84 20.84 25.79
C ASN A 139 -7.33 19.73 24.87
N MET A 140 -8.11 19.33 23.86
CA MET A 140 -7.75 18.33 22.85
C MET A 140 -7.71 18.98 21.46
N PRO A 141 -6.90 18.46 20.52
CA PRO A 141 -6.85 18.94 19.14
C PRO A 141 -8.05 18.45 18.32
N TRP A 142 -9.26 18.87 18.70
CA TRP A 142 -10.52 18.32 18.20
C TRP A 142 -10.69 18.41 16.68
N ARG A 143 -10.26 19.52 16.06
CA ARG A 143 -10.38 19.71 14.61
C ARG A 143 -9.51 18.71 13.83
N GLN A 144 -8.28 18.48 14.27
CA GLN A 144 -7.42 17.44 13.69
C GLN A 144 -8.06 16.06 13.85
N MET A 145 -8.58 15.74 15.04
CA MET A 145 -9.23 14.45 15.31
C MET A 145 -10.50 14.23 14.46
N LEU A 146 -11.27 15.29 14.15
CA LEU A 146 -12.42 15.21 13.24
C LEU A 146 -11.98 14.93 11.81
N ASN A 147 -10.96 15.64 11.32
CA ASN A 147 -10.41 15.42 9.98
C ASN A 147 -9.91 13.97 9.83
N GLU A 148 -9.16 13.47 10.81
CA GLU A 148 -8.70 12.07 10.84
C GLU A 148 -9.86 11.06 10.87
N ARG A 149 -10.98 11.40 11.52
CA ARG A 149 -12.19 10.55 11.56
C ARG A 149 -12.88 10.54 10.21
N ASP A 150 -13.04 11.69 9.57
CA ASP A 150 -13.69 11.80 8.27
C ASP A 150 -12.84 11.16 7.16
N GLU A 151 -11.51 11.29 7.20
CA GLU A 151 -10.59 10.56 6.32
C GLU A 151 -10.71 9.03 6.49
N LYS A 152 -10.80 8.54 7.73
CA LYS A 152 -11.02 7.12 8.01
C LYS A 152 -12.37 6.64 7.49
N ARG A 153 -13.45 7.41 7.70
CA ARG A 153 -14.78 7.07 7.19
C ARG A 153 -14.81 7.01 5.68
N ALA A 154 -14.18 7.98 5.01
CA ALA A 154 -14.07 7.99 3.55
C ALA A 154 -13.31 6.78 3.01
N LYS A 155 -12.26 6.33 3.71
CA LYS A 155 -11.42 5.21 3.27
C LYS A 155 -11.99 3.83 3.62
N TYR A 156 -12.57 3.67 4.81
CA TYR A 156 -12.95 2.36 5.36
C TYR A 156 -14.45 2.19 5.60
N GLY A 157 -15.27 3.22 5.38
CA GLY A 157 -16.68 3.25 5.73
C GLY A 157 -16.94 3.68 7.18
N ASP A 158 -18.23 3.73 7.56
CA ASP A 158 -18.68 4.29 8.84
C ASP A 158 -18.51 3.37 10.07
N GLU A 159 -17.80 2.25 9.93
CA GLU A 159 -17.59 1.30 11.03
C GLU A 159 -16.42 1.68 11.94
N ASP A 160 -16.56 1.44 13.26
CA ASP A 160 -15.48 1.57 14.24
C ASP A 160 -14.52 0.37 14.13
N ILE A 161 -13.70 0.40 13.08
CA ILE A 161 -12.79 -0.69 12.75
C ILE A 161 -11.57 -0.64 13.67
N GLN A 162 -11.28 -1.78 14.32
CA GLN A 162 -10.09 -1.91 15.14
C GLN A 162 -8.82 -1.80 14.27
N PHE A 163 -7.74 -1.25 14.83
CA PHE A 163 -6.48 -1.06 14.09
C PHE A 163 -5.96 -2.34 13.41
N ARG A 164 -6.15 -3.51 14.04
CA ARG A 164 -5.90 -4.82 13.43
C ARG A 164 -6.62 -5.01 12.10
N ASP A 165 -7.91 -4.73 12.08
CA ASP A 165 -8.74 -4.96 10.91
C ASP A 165 -8.45 -3.90 9.83
N LEU A 166 -8.08 -2.67 10.24
CA LEU A 166 -7.54 -1.66 9.33
C LEU A 166 -6.26 -2.15 8.63
N GLN A 167 -5.31 -2.76 9.34
CA GLN A 167 -4.11 -3.31 8.69
C GLN A 167 -4.45 -4.40 7.66
N ARG A 168 -5.43 -5.26 7.95
CA ARG A 168 -5.85 -6.32 7.02
C ARG A 168 -6.48 -5.72 5.75
N VAL A 169 -7.35 -4.73 5.92
CA VAL A 169 -7.99 -4.00 4.81
C VAL A 169 -6.94 -3.27 3.97
N ASP A 170 -5.99 -2.60 4.62
CA ASP A 170 -4.88 -1.91 3.96
C ASP A 170 -4.03 -2.85 3.09
N VAL A 171 -3.71 -4.04 3.60
CA VAL A 171 -2.96 -5.04 2.84
C VAL A 171 -3.79 -5.56 1.66
N LEU A 172 -5.05 -5.94 1.92
CA LEU A 172 -5.91 -6.61 0.95
C LEU A 172 -6.37 -5.69 -0.20
N ASN A 173 -6.71 -4.44 0.11
CA ASN A 173 -7.38 -3.54 -0.84
C ASN A 173 -6.49 -2.38 -1.30
N PHE A 174 -5.53 -1.96 -0.48
CA PHE A 174 -4.72 -0.76 -0.74
C PHE A 174 -3.24 -1.05 -0.96
N GLY A 175 -2.85 -2.33 -0.99
CA GLY A 175 -1.51 -2.74 -1.37
C GLY A 175 -0.43 -2.47 -0.33
N LYS A 176 -0.80 -2.28 0.94
CA LYS A 176 0.17 -2.18 2.04
C LYS A 176 1.02 -3.45 2.12
N THR A 177 2.33 -3.28 2.28
CA THR A 177 3.27 -4.41 2.31
C THR A 177 3.37 -5.01 3.71
N LEU A 178 3.84 -6.26 3.79
CA LEU A 178 4.08 -6.91 5.09
C LEU A 178 5.16 -6.16 5.91
N LYS A 179 6.12 -5.54 5.22
CA LYS A 179 7.15 -4.69 5.81
C LYS A 179 6.55 -3.45 6.48
N GLN A 180 5.62 -2.76 5.80
CA GLN A 180 4.91 -1.62 6.36
C GLN A 180 4.08 -2.01 7.60
N CYS A 181 3.35 -3.13 7.55
CA CYS A 181 2.63 -3.64 8.73
C CYS A 181 3.55 -3.88 9.94
N LYS A 182 4.75 -4.42 9.71
CA LYS A 182 5.75 -4.66 10.76
C LYS A 182 6.33 -3.37 11.33
N ILE A 183 6.52 -2.33 10.50
CA ILE A 183 6.97 -1.01 10.94
C ILE A 183 5.89 -0.34 11.80
N ASP A 184 4.64 -0.40 11.35
CA ASP A 184 3.50 0.22 12.05
C ASP A 184 3.27 -0.36 13.45
N ASP A 185 3.27 -1.69 13.58
CA ASP A 185 3.16 -2.36 14.87
C ASP A 185 3.81 -3.77 14.79
N PRO A 186 5.05 -3.94 15.28
CA PRO A 186 5.75 -5.22 15.20
C PRO A 186 5.11 -6.32 16.07
N VAL A 187 4.43 -5.95 17.16
CA VAL A 187 3.78 -6.92 18.07
C VAL A 187 2.52 -7.45 17.42
N LEU A 188 1.71 -6.57 16.85
CA LEU A 188 0.52 -6.95 16.11
C LEU A 188 0.87 -7.75 14.86
N TYR A 189 1.92 -7.34 14.13
CA TYR A 189 2.41 -8.08 12.97
C TYR A 189 2.72 -9.54 13.31
N VAL A 190 3.43 -9.80 14.41
CA VAL A 190 3.73 -11.19 14.84
C VAL A 190 2.46 -11.98 15.13
N LYS A 191 1.46 -11.36 15.79
CA LYS A 191 0.18 -12.02 16.11
C LYS A 191 -0.64 -12.33 14.86
N GLU A 192 -0.58 -11.46 13.85
CA GLU A 192 -1.44 -11.48 12.67
C GLU A 192 -0.75 -11.98 11.39
N MET A 193 0.54 -12.33 11.47
CA MET A 193 1.42 -12.60 10.33
C MET A 193 0.80 -13.55 9.30
N GLN A 194 0.15 -14.63 9.75
CA GLN A 194 -0.44 -15.63 8.85
C GLN A 194 -1.64 -15.08 8.07
N ILE A 195 -2.45 -14.22 8.69
CA ILE A 195 -3.60 -13.60 8.03
C ILE A 195 -3.10 -12.51 7.08
N LEU A 196 -2.16 -11.67 7.52
CA LEU A 196 -1.57 -10.63 6.67
C LEU A 196 -0.92 -11.22 5.40
N LYS A 197 -0.20 -12.35 5.52
CA LYS A 197 0.34 -13.07 4.36
C LYS A 197 -0.74 -13.50 3.36
N LYS A 198 -1.89 -14.01 3.86
CA LYS A 198 -3.03 -14.39 3.01
C LYS A 198 -3.67 -13.18 2.34
N CYS A 199 -3.91 -12.11 3.10
CA CYS A 199 -4.41 -10.85 2.55
C CYS A 199 -3.49 -10.31 1.46
N ARG A 200 -2.17 -10.43 1.65
CA ARG A 200 -1.20 -9.96 0.66
C ARG A 200 -1.21 -10.79 -0.61
N LEU A 201 -1.26 -12.12 -0.51
CA LEU A 201 -1.40 -12.98 -1.69
C LEU A 201 -2.68 -12.68 -2.47
N GLU A 202 -3.79 -12.46 -1.75
CA GLU A 202 -5.06 -12.09 -2.38
C GLU A 202 -4.99 -10.73 -3.07
N TYR A 203 -4.37 -9.73 -2.43
CA TYR A 203 -4.10 -8.44 -3.08
C TYR A 203 -3.31 -8.62 -4.39
N LEU A 204 -2.24 -9.42 -4.38
CA LEU A 204 -1.47 -9.68 -5.58
C LEU A 204 -2.34 -10.32 -6.67
N TYR A 205 -3.25 -11.24 -6.31
CA TYR A 205 -4.17 -11.89 -7.26
C TYR A 205 -5.18 -10.95 -7.91
N THR A 206 -5.52 -9.82 -7.29
CA THR A 206 -6.44 -8.84 -7.88
C THR A 206 -5.75 -7.83 -8.80
N GLN A 207 -4.41 -7.69 -8.70
CA GLN A 207 -3.69 -6.70 -9.51
C GLN A 207 -3.63 -7.05 -11.00
N PRO A 208 -3.65 -6.09 -11.93
CA PRO A 208 -3.42 -6.39 -13.34
C PRO A 208 -1.99 -6.92 -13.55
N VAL A 209 -1.82 -7.91 -14.43
CA VAL A 209 -0.48 -8.29 -14.91
C VAL A 209 0.09 -7.14 -15.76
N PRO A 210 1.42 -6.95 -15.79
CA PRO A 210 2.00 -5.89 -16.60
C PRO A 210 1.70 -6.14 -18.09
N LYS A 211 1.42 -5.07 -18.85
CA LYS A 211 1.09 -5.19 -20.28
C LYS A 211 2.21 -5.81 -21.11
N SER A 212 3.45 -5.69 -20.65
CA SER A 212 4.61 -6.29 -21.27
C SER A 212 5.63 -6.66 -20.19
N ARG A 213 6.39 -7.71 -20.45
CA ARG A 213 7.47 -8.20 -19.60
C ARG A 213 8.75 -8.28 -20.43
N MET A 214 9.87 -7.84 -19.88
CA MET A 214 11.18 -7.92 -20.52
C MET A 214 12.08 -8.88 -19.77
N ASN A 215 12.74 -9.76 -20.50
CA ASN A 215 13.66 -10.71 -19.93
C ASN A 215 15.07 -10.41 -20.44
N ILE A 216 15.97 -10.21 -19.49
CA ILE A 216 17.34 -9.76 -19.74
C ILE A 216 18.26 -10.87 -19.26
N TYR A 217 19.10 -11.37 -20.16
CA TYR A 217 20.13 -12.33 -19.80
C TYR A 217 21.45 -11.61 -19.50
N VAL A 218 22.15 -11.97 -18.43
CA VAL A 218 23.42 -11.37 -18.01
C VAL A 218 24.47 -12.46 -17.89
N THR A 219 25.51 -12.39 -18.72
CA THR A 219 26.60 -13.36 -18.75
C THR A 219 27.96 -12.70 -18.59
N GLY A 220 29.02 -13.50 -18.51
CA GLY A 220 30.39 -13.05 -18.30
C GLY A 220 31.19 -14.05 -17.45
N GLN A 221 32.51 -13.90 -17.48
CA GLN A 221 33.42 -14.79 -16.73
C GLN A 221 33.14 -14.79 -15.22
N GLY A 222 33.66 -15.79 -14.50
CA GLY A 222 33.58 -15.81 -13.03
C GLY A 222 34.25 -14.56 -12.45
N GLY A 223 33.61 -13.93 -11.45
CA GLY A 223 34.21 -12.80 -10.72
C GLY A 223 34.15 -11.42 -11.39
N VAL A 224 33.48 -11.25 -12.54
CA VAL A 224 33.39 -9.96 -13.26
C VAL A 224 32.23 -9.05 -12.81
N GLY A 225 31.54 -9.37 -11.72
CA GLY A 225 30.48 -8.51 -11.18
C GLY A 225 29.06 -8.73 -11.69
N LYS A 226 28.74 -9.90 -12.27
CA LYS A 226 27.39 -10.20 -12.81
C LYS A 226 26.26 -9.92 -11.81
N GLY A 227 26.39 -10.39 -10.57
CA GLY A 227 25.39 -10.17 -9.53
C GLY A 227 25.19 -8.69 -9.19
N HIS A 228 26.28 -7.91 -9.16
CA HIS A 228 26.20 -6.46 -8.99
C HIS A 228 25.54 -5.79 -10.20
N THR A 229 25.89 -6.19 -11.42
CA THR A 229 25.26 -5.70 -12.66
C THR A 229 23.74 -5.93 -12.64
N CYS A 230 23.26 -7.10 -12.23
CA CYS A 230 21.82 -7.38 -12.16
C CYS A 230 21.10 -6.43 -11.18
N LYS A 231 21.65 -6.24 -9.98
CA LYS A 231 21.07 -5.35 -8.97
C LYS A 231 21.13 -3.88 -9.40
N ALA A 232 22.26 -3.45 -9.93
CA ALA A 232 22.46 -2.09 -10.44
C ALA A 232 21.50 -1.78 -11.61
N LEU A 233 21.30 -2.73 -12.53
CA LEU A 233 20.34 -2.60 -13.62
C LEU A 233 18.90 -2.51 -13.09
N ALA A 234 18.53 -3.36 -12.11
CA ALA A 234 17.21 -3.31 -11.48
C ALA A 234 16.95 -1.94 -10.82
N ARG A 235 17.92 -1.43 -10.06
CA ARG A 235 17.87 -0.11 -9.41
C ARG A 235 17.75 1.03 -10.42
N ALA A 236 18.44 0.92 -11.55
CA ALA A 236 18.42 1.95 -12.59
C ALA A 236 17.14 1.91 -13.45
N LEU A 237 16.49 0.74 -13.58
CA LEU A 237 15.18 0.61 -14.24
C LEU A 237 14.04 1.25 -13.43
N TYR A 238 14.12 1.14 -12.09
CA TYR A 238 13.13 1.66 -11.11
C TYR A 238 13.78 2.66 -10.14
N PRO A 239 14.26 3.82 -10.62
CA PRO A 239 14.96 4.80 -9.80
C PRO A 239 14.07 5.50 -8.76
N GLU A 240 12.75 5.43 -8.91
CA GLU A 240 11.76 5.96 -7.97
C GLU A 240 11.63 5.12 -6.69
N LEU A 241 12.14 3.89 -6.70
CA LEU A 241 12.13 2.99 -5.56
C LEU A 241 13.50 3.01 -4.85
N ASP A 242 13.46 3.38 -3.57
CA ASP A 242 14.67 3.49 -2.77
C ASP A 242 15.11 2.15 -2.21
N ASP A 243 14.22 1.32 -1.67
CA ASP A 243 14.60 0.07 -1.01
C ASP A 243 14.77 -1.08 -2.01
N ASP A 244 15.90 -1.80 -1.93
CA ASP A 244 16.19 -2.93 -2.82
C ASP A 244 15.16 -4.06 -2.65
N GLU A 245 14.58 -4.24 -1.44
CA GLU A 245 13.51 -5.22 -1.18
C GLU A 245 12.19 -4.88 -1.88
N ASP A 246 11.98 -3.60 -2.23
CA ASP A 246 10.80 -3.14 -2.97
C ASP A 246 11.07 -3.18 -4.49
N ILE A 247 12.34 -3.12 -4.92
CA ILE A 247 12.75 -3.13 -6.34
C ILE A 247 12.79 -4.53 -6.92
N PHE A 248 13.49 -5.45 -6.23
CA PHE A 248 13.75 -6.77 -6.80
C PHE A 248 13.58 -7.91 -5.80
N PHE A 249 13.01 -9.00 -6.28
CA PHE A 249 12.98 -10.28 -5.59
C PHE A 249 14.01 -11.20 -6.23
N THR A 250 14.91 -11.77 -5.42
CA THR A 250 15.83 -12.82 -5.89
C THR A 250 15.20 -14.17 -5.60
N ILE A 251 15.13 -15.03 -6.63
CA ILE A 251 14.52 -16.35 -6.49
C ILE A 251 15.20 -17.20 -5.41
N GLY A 252 14.37 -17.96 -4.69
CA GLY A 252 14.83 -18.89 -3.67
C GLY A 252 15.51 -20.13 -4.24
N ALA A 253 15.90 -21.04 -3.35
CA ALA A 253 16.38 -22.37 -3.74
C ALA A 253 15.25 -23.22 -4.35
N LYS A 254 15.61 -24.35 -4.97
CA LYS A 254 14.66 -25.34 -5.49
C LYS A 254 13.57 -25.67 -4.45
N ASN A 255 12.32 -25.73 -4.89
CA ASN A 255 11.10 -25.88 -4.06
C ASN A 255 10.73 -24.68 -3.17
N ALA A 256 11.42 -23.54 -3.31
CA ALA A 256 11.11 -22.27 -2.66
C ALA A 256 11.26 -21.08 -3.65
N THR A 257 11.18 -21.35 -4.95
CA THR A 257 11.54 -20.43 -6.05
C THR A 257 10.90 -19.04 -5.91
N PHE A 258 9.60 -18.99 -5.61
CA PHE A 258 8.83 -17.74 -5.44
C PHE A 258 8.37 -17.51 -3.99
N GLU A 259 8.92 -18.26 -3.03
CA GLU A 259 8.56 -18.10 -1.62
C GLU A 259 9.03 -16.73 -1.11
N GLY A 260 8.09 -15.88 -0.67
CA GLY A 260 8.39 -14.52 -0.21
C GLY A 260 8.32 -13.43 -1.29
N TYR A 261 7.97 -13.77 -2.54
CA TYR A 261 7.67 -12.76 -3.55
C TYR A 261 6.49 -11.88 -3.10
N ASP A 262 6.69 -10.56 -3.07
CA ASP A 262 5.74 -9.57 -2.54
C ASP A 262 5.24 -8.58 -3.60
N GLY A 263 5.42 -8.91 -4.88
CA GLY A 263 5.00 -8.05 -5.98
C GLY A 263 6.08 -7.10 -6.50
N GLN A 264 7.36 -7.34 -6.19
CA GLN A 264 8.48 -6.56 -6.71
C GLN A 264 8.45 -6.50 -8.25
N PRO A 265 8.76 -5.35 -8.85
CA PRO A 265 8.69 -5.19 -10.30
C PRO A 265 9.78 -5.95 -11.07
N VAL A 266 10.88 -6.31 -10.40
CA VAL A 266 11.99 -7.10 -10.97
C VAL A 266 12.12 -8.44 -10.25
N ILE A 267 12.29 -9.53 -11.01
CA ILE A 267 12.76 -10.81 -10.48
C ILE A 267 14.18 -11.08 -10.99
N ILE A 268 15.09 -11.38 -10.07
CA ILE A 268 16.47 -11.76 -10.38
C ILE A 268 16.63 -13.26 -10.21
N TRP A 269 17.10 -13.90 -11.28
CA TRP A 269 17.44 -15.32 -11.34
C TRP A 269 18.96 -15.48 -11.28
N ASP A 270 19.49 -15.59 -10.06
CA ASP A 270 20.92 -15.59 -9.81
C ASP A 270 21.55 -16.99 -10.02
N ASP A 271 22.65 -17.04 -10.76
CA ASP A 271 23.41 -18.22 -11.16
C ASP A 271 22.55 -19.37 -11.73
N ARG A 272 21.66 -19.05 -12.68
CA ARG A 272 20.77 -20.01 -13.33
C ARG A 272 21.20 -20.35 -14.75
N ARG A 273 21.61 -21.61 -14.94
CA ARG A 273 21.78 -22.22 -16.26
C ARG A 273 20.44 -22.71 -16.81
N ASP A 274 20.40 -22.93 -18.11
CA ASP A 274 19.25 -23.44 -18.85
C ASP A 274 18.63 -24.70 -18.19
N TYR A 275 19.43 -25.72 -17.87
CA TYR A 275 18.92 -26.95 -17.26
C TYR A 275 18.34 -26.72 -15.86
N SER A 276 18.96 -25.84 -15.06
CA SER A 276 18.50 -25.52 -13.70
C SER A 276 17.16 -24.78 -13.77
N LEU A 277 17.02 -23.87 -14.73
CA LEU A 277 15.79 -23.12 -14.96
C LEU A 277 14.65 -24.05 -15.42
N LEU A 278 14.94 -24.96 -16.36
CA LEU A 278 13.98 -25.97 -16.83
C LEU A 278 13.52 -26.87 -15.68
N GLU A 279 14.44 -27.32 -14.82
CA GLU A 279 14.13 -28.16 -13.67
C GLU A 279 13.30 -27.42 -12.61
N GLU A 280 13.69 -26.20 -12.23
CA GLU A 280 13.02 -25.39 -11.21
C GLU A 280 11.60 -24.96 -11.61
N LEU A 281 11.37 -24.73 -12.90
CA LEU A 281 10.06 -24.35 -13.42
C LEU A 281 9.23 -25.55 -13.89
N GLY A 282 9.72 -26.78 -13.78
CA GLY A 282 8.95 -27.98 -14.12
C GLY A 282 8.77 -28.18 -15.62
N GLY A 283 9.72 -27.70 -16.43
CA GLY A 283 9.78 -27.93 -17.87
C GLY A 283 9.63 -26.67 -18.73
N ARG A 284 9.88 -26.86 -20.03
CA ARG A 284 9.97 -25.78 -21.04
C ARG A 284 8.69 -24.94 -21.15
N GLU A 285 7.52 -25.56 -21.03
CA GLU A 285 6.24 -24.86 -21.14
C GLU A 285 6.11 -23.76 -20.07
N ASN A 286 6.39 -24.08 -18.81
CA ASN A 286 6.28 -23.10 -17.74
C ASN A 286 7.41 -22.06 -17.78
N VAL A 287 8.63 -22.43 -18.24
CA VAL A 287 9.67 -21.43 -18.56
C VAL A 287 9.12 -20.41 -19.55
N PHE A 288 8.53 -20.87 -20.65
CA PHE A 288 7.99 -19.97 -21.67
C PHE A 288 6.81 -19.12 -21.20
N ASN A 289 6.04 -19.59 -20.21
CA ASN A 289 4.98 -18.82 -19.56
C ASN A 289 5.53 -17.74 -18.61
N VAL A 290 6.55 -18.07 -17.80
CA VAL A 290 7.19 -17.13 -16.87
C VAL A 290 7.93 -16.03 -17.63
N PHE A 291 8.61 -16.40 -18.71
CA PHE A 291 9.38 -15.50 -19.56
C PHE A 291 8.59 -15.04 -20.81
N ASP A 292 7.26 -15.15 -20.83
CA ASP A 292 6.47 -14.55 -21.91
C ASP A 292 6.59 -13.02 -21.87
N THR A 293 6.84 -12.40 -23.03
CA THR A 293 6.95 -10.94 -23.16
C THR A 293 5.59 -10.25 -23.12
N ILE A 294 4.50 -11.02 -23.29
CA ILE A 294 3.11 -10.61 -23.11
C ILE A 294 2.53 -11.53 -22.03
N PRO A 295 2.71 -11.19 -20.74
CA PRO A 295 2.43 -12.12 -19.67
C PRO A 295 0.93 -12.35 -19.51
N GLN A 296 0.57 -13.62 -19.30
CA GLN A 296 -0.79 -14.03 -19.00
C GLN A 296 -1.05 -14.04 -17.49
N ASN A 297 -2.33 -14.06 -17.11
CA ASN A 297 -2.75 -14.17 -15.71
C ASN A 297 -2.57 -15.62 -15.20
N LEU A 298 -1.31 -16.01 -14.99
CA LEU A 298 -0.91 -17.33 -14.52
C LEU A 298 -0.34 -17.28 -13.11
N ARG A 299 -0.48 -18.39 -12.40
CA ARG A 299 0.01 -18.54 -11.02
C ARG A 299 1.17 -19.52 -10.98
N GLN A 300 2.10 -19.27 -10.06
CA GLN A 300 3.22 -20.14 -9.77
C GLN A 300 3.04 -20.76 -8.38
N ASN A 301 3.45 -22.02 -8.24
CA ASN A 301 3.31 -22.74 -6.98
C ASN A 301 4.31 -22.22 -5.94
N ILE A 302 3.85 -22.08 -4.71
CA ILE A 302 4.68 -21.84 -3.52
C ILE A 302 4.28 -22.83 -2.43
N LYS A 303 5.05 -22.93 -1.34
CA LYS A 303 4.65 -23.77 -0.22
C LYS A 303 3.30 -23.31 0.34
N TYR A 304 2.37 -24.25 0.43
CA TYR A 304 1.03 -24.03 0.97
C TYR A 304 0.19 -23.00 0.20
N GLY A 305 0.46 -22.78 -1.10
CA GLY A 305 -0.33 -21.87 -1.91
C GLY A 305 0.21 -21.64 -3.32
N SER A 306 -0.17 -20.51 -3.90
CA SER A 306 0.36 -20.04 -5.17
C SER A 306 0.66 -18.54 -5.07
N VAL A 307 1.29 -17.97 -6.08
CA VAL A 307 1.47 -16.53 -6.22
C VAL A 307 1.35 -16.13 -7.68
N LYS A 308 0.81 -14.94 -7.94
CA LYS A 308 0.76 -14.37 -9.29
C LYS A 308 1.97 -13.46 -9.49
N LEU A 309 2.68 -13.66 -10.60
CA LEU A 309 3.86 -12.87 -10.94
C LEU A 309 3.44 -11.55 -11.60
N LEU A 310 3.72 -10.45 -10.90
CA LEU A 310 3.43 -9.08 -11.33
C LEU A 310 4.66 -8.37 -11.90
N ASN A 311 5.82 -9.01 -11.85
CA ASN A 311 7.07 -8.42 -12.30
C ASN A 311 7.04 -8.12 -13.80
N ALA A 312 7.51 -6.92 -14.14
CA ALA A 312 7.65 -6.48 -15.52
C ALA A 312 9.03 -6.82 -16.08
N ILE A 313 10.01 -7.10 -15.21
CA ILE A 313 11.37 -7.44 -15.62
C ILE A 313 11.77 -8.79 -15.00
N ASN A 314 12.36 -9.66 -15.81
CA ASN A 314 13.23 -10.74 -15.32
C ASN A 314 14.68 -10.41 -15.69
N ILE A 315 15.60 -10.63 -14.77
CA ILE A 315 17.04 -10.59 -15.02
C ILE A 315 17.59 -11.96 -14.67
N VAL A 316 18.08 -12.72 -15.64
CA VAL A 316 18.70 -14.03 -15.44
C VAL A 316 20.19 -13.88 -15.61
N ASN A 317 21.00 -14.41 -14.69
CA ASN A 317 22.45 -14.41 -14.86
C ASN A 317 23.06 -15.81 -14.74
N SER A 318 24.20 -15.99 -15.39
CA SER A 318 25.00 -17.22 -15.35
C SER A 318 26.39 -16.97 -15.95
N VAL A 319 27.31 -17.92 -15.76
CA VAL A 319 28.57 -17.98 -16.52
C VAL A 319 28.39 -18.53 -17.93
N GLN A 320 27.26 -19.18 -18.21
CA GLN A 320 26.93 -19.75 -19.51
C GLN A 320 26.76 -18.62 -20.56
N PRO A 321 27.35 -18.73 -21.76
CA PRO A 321 27.11 -17.80 -22.85
C PRO A 321 25.62 -17.73 -23.22
N TYR A 322 25.16 -16.57 -23.69
CA TYR A 322 23.74 -16.38 -23.99
C TYR A 322 23.23 -17.30 -25.11
N THR A 323 24.05 -17.56 -26.13
CA THR A 323 23.70 -18.49 -27.21
C THR A 323 23.48 -19.89 -26.67
N GLU A 324 24.41 -20.41 -25.86
CA GLU A 324 24.28 -21.72 -25.22
C GLU A 324 23.05 -21.79 -24.31
N PHE A 325 22.75 -20.73 -23.57
CA PHE A 325 21.58 -20.67 -22.71
C PHE A 325 20.28 -20.72 -23.50
N LEU A 326 20.13 -19.86 -24.52
CA LEU A 326 18.90 -19.79 -25.32
C LEU A 326 18.69 -21.04 -26.18
N ASP A 327 19.78 -21.60 -26.71
CA ASP A 327 19.76 -22.85 -27.46
C ASP A 327 19.38 -24.02 -26.52
N GLY A 328 19.93 -24.04 -25.30
CA GLY A 328 19.58 -24.98 -24.24
C GLY A 328 18.10 -24.97 -23.85
N LEU A 329 17.51 -23.78 -23.69
CA LEU A 329 16.06 -23.65 -23.45
C LEU A 329 15.20 -24.16 -24.61
N SER A 330 15.74 -24.15 -25.83
CA SER A 330 15.05 -24.63 -27.03
C SER A 330 15.06 -26.16 -27.14
N GLY A 331 15.91 -26.83 -26.35
CA GLY A 331 16.08 -28.28 -26.35
C GLY A 331 17.41 -28.75 -26.95
N GLU A 332 18.35 -27.83 -27.24
CA GLU A 332 19.68 -28.22 -27.68
C GLU A 332 20.54 -28.66 -26.51
N TYR A 333 21.10 -29.86 -26.57
CA TYR A 333 22.03 -30.32 -25.56
C TYR A 333 23.04 -31.30 -26.14
N LYS A 334 24.20 -31.38 -25.48
CA LYS A 334 25.22 -32.38 -25.77
C LYS A 334 25.12 -33.51 -24.76
N ALA A 335 24.79 -34.71 -25.24
CA ALA A 335 24.73 -35.91 -24.42
C ALA A 335 26.14 -36.36 -23.99
N LYS A 336 26.20 -37.21 -22.95
CA LYS A 336 27.46 -37.69 -22.34
C LYS A 336 28.33 -38.50 -23.31
N ASP A 337 27.72 -39.08 -24.34
CA ASP A 337 28.37 -39.81 -25.43
C ASP A 337 28.93 -38.89 -26.53
N GLY A 338 28.71 -37.58 -26.41
CA GLY A 338 29.14 -36.58 -27.38
C GLY A 338 28.11 -36.24 -28.45
N THR A 339 26.96 -36.92 -28.49
CA THR A 339 25.87 -36.66 -29.43
C THR A 339 25.28 -35.28 -29.18
N VAL A 340 25.19 -34.45 -30.23
CA VAL A 340 24.58 -33.12 -30.16
C VAL A 340 23.16 -33.19 -30.68
N TYR A 341 22.20 -32.90 -29.82
CA TYR A 341 20.80 -32.72 -30.19
C TYR A 341 20.61 -31.25 -30.57
N LYS A 342 20.17 -31.02 -31.81
CA LYS A 342 19.87 -29.68 -32.33
C LYS A 342 18.38 -29.47 -32.43
N SER A 343 17.97 -28.22 -32.29
CA SER A 343 16.60 -27.78 -32.46
C SER A 343 16.45 -27.12 -33.81
N GLU A 344 15.27 -27.24 -34.41
CA GLU A 344 14.93 -26.49 -35.62
C GLU A 344 14.84 -24.99 -35.30
N ASP A 345 15.09 -24.14 -36.30
CA ASP A 345 15.10 -22.68 -36.11
C ASP A 345 13.78 -22.15 -35.51
N ASP A 346 12.64 -22.75 -35.87
CA ASP A 346 11.33 -22.42 -35.30
C ASP A 346 11.27 -22.65 -33.78
N GLN A 347 11.96 -23.67 -33.28
CA GLN A 347 12.07 -23.94 -31.84
C GLN A 347 13.04 -22.97 -31.17
N LYS A 348 14.13 -22.59 -31.83
CA LYS A 348 15.09 -21.59 -31.32
C LYS A 348 14.43 -20.23 -31.18
N GLN A 349 13.66 -19.82 -32.19
CA GLN A 349 12.90 -18.57 -32.16
C GLN A 349 11.97 -18.44 -30.94
N GLN A 350 11.47 -19.56 -30.37
CA GLN A 350 10.66 -19.52 -29.15
C GLN A 350 11.43 -19.01 -27.93
N SER A 351 12.70 -19.36 -27.79
CA SER A 351 13.54 -18.89 -26.69
C SER A 351 14.06 -17.48 -26.96
N TYR A 352 14.53 -17.22 -28.18
CA TYR A 352 15.13 -15.93 -28.55
C TYR A 352 14.13 -14.77 -28.50
N ARG A 353 12.88 -14.98 -28.94
CA ARG A 353 11.82 -13.95 -28.85
C ARG A 353 11.46 -13.56 -27.41
N ARG A 354 11.78 -14.44 -26.45
CA ARG A 354 11.49 -14.22 -25.02
C ARG A 354 12.64 -13.53 -24.30
N PHE A 355 13.86 -13.64 -24.79
CA PHE A 355 15.03 -12.94 -24.23
C PHE A 355 15.55 -11.90 -25.24
N PRO A 356 14.85 -10.76 -25.39
CA PRO A 356 15.19 -9.77 -26.40
C PRO A 356 16.52 -9.07 -26.15
N PHE A 357 17.02 -9.09 -24.92
CA PHE A 357 18.23 -8.38 -24.52
C PHE A 357 19.19 -9.27 -23.74
N CYS A 358 20.48 -9.15 -24.04
CA CYS A 358 21.55 -9.77 -23.28
C CYS A 358 22.66 -8.77 -22.95
N ILE A 359 23.26 -8.88 -21.77
CA ILE A 359 24.42 -8.12 -21.32
C ILE A 359 25.56 -9.10 -21.02
N GLU A 360 26.65 -9.03 -21.77
CA GLU A 360 27.89 -9.71 -21.41
C GLU A 360 28.81 -8.74 -20.67
N VAL A 361 29.01 -9.02 -19.38
CA VAL A 361 29.86 -8.23 -18.50
C VAL A 361 31.32 -8.60 -18.74
N LYS A 362 32.15 -7.59 -18.98
CA LYS A 362 33.59 -7.72 -19.19
C LYS A 362 34.34 -6.87 -18.15
N ASN A 363 35.65 -7.03 -18.14
CA ASN A 363 36.51 -6.12 -17.37
C ASN A 363 36.40 -4.71 -18.00
N PHE A 364 36.02 -3.71 -17.20
CA PHE A 364 35.92 -2.29 -17.59
C PHE A 364 34.88 -1.94 -18.67
N SER A 365 34.03 -2.88 -19.06
CA SER A 365 33.03 -2.68 -20.12
C SER A 365 31.91 -3.71 -20.03
N TYR A 366 30.84 -3.49 -20.79
CA TYR A 366 29.86 -4.53 -21.09
C TYR A 366 29.47 -4.48 -22.57
N VAL A 367 29.06 -5.63 -23.10
CA VAL A 367 28.46 -5.74 -24.43
C VAL A 367 26.96 -5.90 -24.26
N PHE A 368 26.19 -5.04 -24.92
CA PHE A 368 24.74 -5.13 -24.97
C PHE A 368 24.31 -5.72 -26.31
N TYR A 369 23.57 -6.82 -26.25
CA TYR A 369 23.05 -7.55 -27.39
C TYR A 369 21.55 -7.29 -27.53
N GLU A 370 21.11 -7.02 -28.75
CA GLU A 370 19.75 -6.60 -29.08
C GLU A 370 19.17 -7.52 -30.16
N ASN A 371 18.07 -8.20 -29.83
CA ASN A 371 17.31 -9.01 -30.77
C ASN A 371 16.56 -8.13 -31.76
N GLN A 372 16.98 -8.15 -33.03
CA GLN A 372 16.44 -7.26 -34.06
C GLN A 372 15.01 -7.61 -34.46
N GLY A 373 14.63 -8.90 -34.49
CA GLY A 373 13.24 -9.28 -34.70
C GLY A 373 12.32 -8.73 -33.61
N PHE A 374 12.82 -8.63 -32.37
CA PHE A 374 12.05 -8.00 -31.29
C PHE A 374 12.03 -6.47 -31.40
N VAL A 375 13.20 -5.84 -31.55
CA VAL A 375 13.36 -4.38 -31.58
C VAL A 375 12.71 -3.73 -32.80
N ASN A 376 12.79 -4.37 -33.96
CA ASN A 376 12.17 -3.90 -35.20
C ASN A 376 10.74 -4.41 -35.37
N HIS A 377 10.24 -5.20 -34.41
CA HIS A 377 8.92 -5.83 -34.44
C HIS A 377 8.69 -6.73 -35.67
N ASP A 378 9.78 -7.32 -36.17
CA ASP A 378 9.76 -8.33 -37.24
C ASP A 378 9.74 -9.74 -36.64
N LYS A 379 8.55 -10.34 -36.65
CA LYS A 379 8.33 -11.69 -36.10
C LYS A 379 9.06 -12.80 -36.84
N LYS A 380 9.70 -12.53 -37.98
CA LYS A 380 10.43 -13.52 -38.77
C LYS A 380 11.94 -13.54 -38.48
N ASP A 381 12.47 -12.58 -37.72
CA ASP A 381 13.92 -12.37 -37.57
C ASP A 381 14.42 -12.39 -36.12
N TYR A 382 13.90 -13.30 -35.29
CA TYR A 382 14.30 -13.38 -33.87
C TYR A 382 15.72 -13.95 -33.66
N LEU A 383 16.38 -14.46 -34.69
CA LEU A 383 17.75 -14.99 -34.58
C LEU A 383 18.83 -13.95 -34.91
N HIS A 384 18.44 -12.80 -35.48
CA HIS A 384 19.35 -11.72 -35.77
C HIS A 384 19.61 -10.87 -34.52
N ILE A 385 20.84 -10.93 -34.03
CA ILE A 385 21.30 -10.21 -32.85
C ILE A 385 22.37 -9.19 -33.29
N THR A 386 22.19 -7.93 -32.91
CA THR A 386 23.27 -6.92 -33.01
C THR A 386 23.90 -6.70 -31.64
N SER A 387 25.08 -6.07 -31.61
CA SER A 387 25.76 -5.78 -30.34
C SER A 387 26.39 -4.39 -30.33
N SER A 388 26.44 -3.79 -29.15
CA SER A 388 27.14 -2.54 -28.89
C SER A 388 27.99 -2.65 -27.62
N VAL A 389 29.18 -2.05 -27.63
CA VAL A 389 30.09 -2.06 -26.47
C VAL A 389 29.96 -0.75 -25.71
N ARG A 390 29.87 -0.85 -24.40
CA ARG A 390 29.73 0.28 -23.48
C ARG A 390 30.84 0.22 -22.44
N ARG A 391 31.41 1.38 -22.12
CA ARG A 391 32.49 1.50 -21.13
C ARG A 391 31.91 1.51 -19.71
N GLY A 392 32.61 0.83 -18.80
CA GLY A 392 32.27 0.73 -17.39
C GLY A 392 31.58 -0.59 -17.05
N ASN A 393 31.61 -0.96 -15.77
CA ASN A 393 30.77 -2.01 -15.21
C ASN A 393 30.29 -1.62 -13.79
N ALA A 394 29.35 -2.38 -13.23
CA ALA A 394 28.77 -2.07 -11.92
C ALA A 394 29.78 -2.23 -10.77
N ASP A 395 30.72 -3.17 -10.89
CA ASP A 395 31.78 -3.38 -9.88
C ASP A 395 32.65 -2.13 -9.72
N GLU A 396 33.01 -1.47 -10.82
CA GLU A 396 33.75 -0.21 -10.76
C GLU A 396 32.96 0.87 -10.02
N VAL A 397 31.66 1.03 -10.31
CA VAL A 397 30.82 2.00 -9.60
C VAL A 397 30.85 1.76 -8.09
N HIS A 398 30.71 0.51 -7.67
CA HIS A 398 30.74 0.13 -6.25
C HIS A 398 32.14 0.19 -5.63
N ALA A 399 33.21 0.11 -6.43
CA ALA A 399 34.58 0.27 -5.95
C ALA A 399 34.95 1.75 -5.72
N TYR A 400 34.43 2.67 -6.54
CA TYR A 400 34.77 4.10 -6.47
C TYR A 400 33.83 4.93 -5.58
N PHE A 401 32.59 4.49 -5.37
CA PHE A 401 31.59 5.26 -4.62
C PHE A 401 31.02 4.46 -3.45
N THR A 402 30.88 5.11 -2.29
CA THR A 402 30.22 4.57 -1.10
C THR A 402 28.88 5.24 -0.81
N ASP A 403 28.68 6.46 -1.32
CA ASP A 403 27.42 7.20 -1.15
C ASP A 403 26.33 6.57 -2.03
N ARG A 404 25.22 6.17 -1.40
CA ARG A 404 24.13 5.45 -2.09
C ARG A 404 23.51 6.26 -3.21
N LYS A 405 23.31 7.57 -3.00
CA LYS A 405 22.72 8.45 -4.01
C LYS A 405 23.64 8.58 -5.21
N LYS A 406 24.95 8.71 -4.97
CA LYS A 406 25.95 8.78 -6.04
C LYS A 406 26.07 7.46 -6.80
N ILE A 407 26.02 6.33 -6.11
CA ILE A 407 25.96 5.00 -6.74
C ILE A 407 24.76 4.94 -7.69
N ARG A 408 23.55 5.27 -7.23
CA ARG A 408 22.33 5.25 -8.07
C ARG A 408 22.46 6.15 -9.31
N GLU A 409 23.03 7.34 -9.16
CA GLU A 409 23.29 8.25 -10.28
C GLU A 409 24.24 7.62 -11.32
N MET A 410 25.32 6.97 -10.86
CA MET A 410 26.29 6.34 -11.75
C MET A 410 25.75 5.05 -12.38
N GLU A 411 24.96 4.26 -11.67
CA GLU A 411 24.24 3.10 -12.23
C GLU A 411 23.27 3.53 -13.32
N ALA A 412 22.48 4.59 -13.08
CA ALA A 412 21.58 5.15 -14.08
C ALA A 412 22.33 5.63 -15.34
N LYS A 413 23.50 6.26 -15.15
CA LYS A 413 24.36 6.68 -16.27
C LYS A 413 24.97 5.49 -17.00
N LEU A 414 25.44 4.48 -16.27
CA LEU A 414 26.05 3.27 -16.82
C LEU A 414 25.08 2.53 -17.73
N PHE A 415 23.81 2.40 -17.32
CA PHE A 415 22.79 1.65 -18.06
C PHE A 415 21.81 2.52 -18.86
N ALA A 416 22.11 3.81 -19.06
CA ALA A 416 21.19 4.74 -19.73
C ALA A 416 20.72 4.23 -21.11
N TYR A 417 21.64 3.74 -21.94
CA TYR A 417 21.29 3.20 -23.26
C TYR A 417 20.44 1.91 -23.18
N PRO A 418 20.87 0.84 -22.47
CA PRO A 418 20.01 -0.34 -22.30
C PRO A 418 18.62 -0.01 -21.73
N ILE A 419 18.54 0.86 -20.73
CA ILE A 419 17.26 1.23 -20.09
C ILE A 419 16.35 1.93 -21.08
N GLN A 420 16.89 2.84 -21.90
CA GLN A 420 16.13 3.51 -22.94
C GLN A 420 15.54 2.48 -23.91
N THR A 421 16.38 1.61 -24.50
CA THR A 421 15.94 0.56 -25.43
C THR A 421 14.88 -0.35 -24.81
N ILE A 422 15.09 -0.81 -23.56
CA ILE A 422 14.16 -1.67 -22.84
C ILE A 422 12.80 -0.98 -22.64
N LYS A 423 12.81 0.28 -22.16
CA LYS A 423 11.57 1.03 -21.87
C LYS A 423 10.79 1.33 -23.15
N GLU A 424 11.46 1.70 -24.24
CA GLU A 424 10.83 1.91 -25.55
C GLU A 424 10.09 0.64 -26.02
N ASN A 425 10.76 -0.52 -25.94
CA ASN A 425 10.18 -1.80 -26.34
C ASN A 425 9.06 -2.30 -25.40
N MET A 426 9.07 -1.93 -24.11
CA MET A 426 7.93 -2.16 -23.21
C MET A 426 6.70 -1.34 -23.60
N THR A 427 6.87 -0.20 -24.26
CA THR A 427 5.77 0.68 -24.69
C THR A 427 5.23 0.35 -26.08
N TYR A 428 6.07 -0.09 -27.03
CA TYR A 428 5.65 -0.35 -28.42
C TYR A 428 4.57 -1.43 -28.56
N ASN A 429 4.52 -2.40 -27.64
CA ASN A 429 3.44 -3.40 -27.56
C ASN A 429 2.01 -2.81 -27.35
N ARG A 430 1.80 -1.50 -27.55
CA ARG A 430 0.57 -0.74 -27.32
C ARG A 430 -0.04 -0.06 -28.55
N ALA A 431 0.60 0.02 -29.71
CA ALA A 431 0.01 0.77 -30.83
C ALA A 431 0.42 0.21 -32.21
N LYS A 432 -0.54 -0.38 -32.92
CA LYS A 432 -0.59 -0.24 -34.38
C LYS A 432 -1.53 0.92 -34.67
N ASP A 433 -1.20 1.74 -35.66
CA ASP A 433 -2.12 2.77 -36.14
C ASP A 433 -3.44 2.11 -36.57
N PHE A 434 -4.55 2.64 -36.05
CA PHE A 434 -5.88 2.14 -36.33
C PHE A 434 -6.30 2.61 -37.73
N ASP A 435 -6.20 1.70 -38.71
CA ASP A 435 -6.80 1.89 -40.04
C ASP A 435 -8.08 1.06 -40.12
N GLU A 436 -9.22 1.75 -40.05
CA GLU A 436 -10.55 1.14 -40.08
C GLU A 436 -10.78 0.35 -41.39
N ASN A 437 -10.16 0.79 -42.50
CA ASN A 437 -10.25 0.15 -43.81
C ASN A 437 -9.51 -1.20 -43.85
N TRP A 438 -8.48 -1.39 -43.02
CA TRP A 438 -7.76 -2.66 -42.94
C TRP A 438 -8.65 -3.82 -42.47
N PHE A 439 -9.68 -3.51 -41.70
CA PHE A 439 -10.60 -4.50 -41.15
C PHE A 439 -11.81 -4.77 -42.04
N GLU A 440 -12.02 -4.00 -43.12
CA GLU A 440 -13.17 -4.18 -44.03
C GLU A 440 -13.20 -5.58 -44.67
N HIS A 441 -12.03 -6.19 -44.87
CA HIS A 441 -11.87 -7.51 -45.48
C HIS A 441 -11.62 -8.64 -44.47
N PHE A 442 -11.81 -8.40 -43.17
CA PHE A 442 -11.59 -9.43 -42.15
C PHE A 442 -12.67 -10.52 -42.26
N GLY A 443 -12.22 -11.74 -42.56
CA GLY A 443 -13.12 -12.90 -42.73
C GLY A 443 -13.50 -13.18 -44.19
N ASP A 444 -13.01 -12.40 -45.14
CA ASP A 444 -13.16 -12.68 -46.56
C ASP A 444 -12.50 -14.02 -46.93
N ASP A 445 -13.17 -14.79 -47.80
CA ASP A 445 -12.66 -16.07 -48.27
C ASP A 445 -11.58 -15.86 -49.34
N LEU A 446 -10.33 -16.16 -48.97
CA LEU A 446 -9.16 -16.05 -49.83
C LEU A 446 -8.79 -17.36 -50.53
N THR A 447 -9.62 -18.41 -50.47
CA THR A 447 -9.29 -19.72 -51.09
C THR A 447 -9.00 -19.63 -52.59
N GLY A 448 -9.55 -18.63 -53.30
CA GLY A 448 -9.26 -18.38 -54.71
C GLY A 448 -7.94 -17.67 -55.01
N ILE A 449 -7.29 -17.03 -54.01
CA ILE A 449 -6.09 -16.20 -54.20
C ILE A 449 -4.80 -16.98 -53.93
N TYR A 450 -4.86 -18.04 -53.11
CA TYR A 450 -3.71 -18.88 -52.79
C TYR A 450 -3.23 -19.79 -53.93
N TYR A 451 -3.97 -19.89 -55.05
CA TYR A 451 -3.60 -20.74 -56.19
C TYR A 451 -2.83 -20.00 -57.30
N GLU A 452 -2.60 -18.69 -57.18
CA GLU A 452 -1.83 -17.89 -58.16
C GLU A 452 -0.53 -17.25 -57.60
N LEU A 453 -0.14 -17.60 -56.37
CA LEU A 453 1.17 -17.28 -55.76
C LEU A 453 1.95 -18.58 -55.52
#